data_AF-A0A8R7TKZ6-F1
#
_entry.id   AF-A0A8R7TKZ6-F1
#
_cell.length_a   1.000
_cell.length_b   1.000
_cell.length_c   1.000
_cell.angle_alpha   90.00
_cell.angle_beta   90.00
_cell.angle_gamma   90.00
#
_symmetry.space_group_name_H-M   'P 1'
#
loop_
_entity.id
_entity.type
_entity.pdbx_description
1 polymer ?
#
loop_
_entity_poly.entity_id
_entity_poly.type
_entity_poly.pdbx_seq_one_letter_code
_entity_poly.pdbx_strand_id
1 'polypeptide(L)'
;MAEEATRAVREEELSPVAEGAPVTARRPVRADLEKRIPKPYLARALVAPDVYHPGGSKEGGHQHRQRSVLQQHVAFFDMDGDGVIYPWETYQGLRALGFNMIVSILIAIGIHTTLSYTTLHVSLEMVRINSRNILHGPRLIQFPVVPIVFRTQSWVPSLLFPIYIDNIHRAKHGSDTATYDSEGRYVTDQTLPSSAKNGL
;
A
#
# COMPACT_ATOMS: atom_id res chain seq x y z
N MET A 1 0.87 -40.96 -22.99
CA MET A 1 1.99 -40.99 -22.02
C MET A 1 2.46 -39.59 -21.62
N ALA A 2 3.10 -38.79 -22.51
CA ALA A 2 3.59 -37.46 -22.14
C ALA A 2 2.47 -36.45 -21.77
N GLU A 3 1.37 -36.45 -22.53
CA GLU A 3 0.23 -35.54 -22.31
C GLU A 3 -0.53 -35.84 -21.00
N GLU A 4 -0.64 -37.12 -20.65
CA GLU A 4 -1.32 -37.59 -19.44
C GLU A 4 -0.52 -37.27 -18.17
N ALA A 5 0.81 -37.45 -18.22
CA ALA A 5 1.70 -37.04 -17.13
C ALA A 5 1.66 -35.52 -16.91
N THR A 6 1.61 -34.73 -17.99
CA THR A 6 1.54 -33.26 -17.90
C THR A 6 0.18 -32.78 -17.37
N ARG A 7 -0.88 -33.54 -17.58
CA ARG A 7 -2.21 -33.28 -17.02
C ARG A 7 -2.25 -33.60 -15.52
N ALA A 8 -1.72 -34.75 -15.12
CA ALA A 8 -1.66 -35.15 -13.72
C ALA A 8 -0.86 -34.16 -12.87
N VAL A 9 0.30 -33.72 -13.36
CA VAL A 9 1.11 -32.66 -12.70
C VAL A 9 0.33 -31.36 -12.58
N ARG A 10 -0.40 -30.95 -13.63
CA ARG A 10 -1.23 -29.73 -13.58
C ARG A 10 -2.40 -29.84 -12.61
N GLU A 11 -3.03 -31.01 -12.49
CA GLU A 11 -4.12 -31.24 -11.54
C GLU A 11 -3.60 -31.21 -10.08
N GLU A 12 -2.39 -31.72 -9.84
CA GLU A 12 -1.70 -31.64 -8.55
C GLU A 12 -1.29 -30.20 -8.20
N GLU A 13 -0.70 -29.46 -9.15
CA GLU A 13 -0.28 -28.06 -8.98
C GLU A 13 -1.45 -27.11 -8.70
N LEU A 14 -2.64 -27.42 -9.23
CA LEU A 14 -3.87 -26.64 -9.02
C LEU A 14 -4.66 -27.10 -7.80
N SER A 15 -4.16 -28.08 -7.03
CA SER A 15 -4.82 -28.55 -5.82
C SER A 15 -4.89 -27.43 -4.77
N PRO A 16 -6.09 -27.11 -4.23
CA PRO A 16 -6.22 -26.17 -3.13
C PRO A 16 -5.76 -26.75 -1.78
N VAL A 17 -5.38 -28.04 -1.76
CA VAL A 17 -4.97 -28.77 -0.57
C VAL A 17 -3.50 -29.15 -0.70
N ALA A 18 -2.70 -28.72 0.27
CA ALA A 18 -1.29 -29.07 0.38
C ALA A 18 -1.11 -30.09 1.51
N GLU A 19 -0.57 -31.26 1.20
CA GLU A 19 -0.39 -32.36 2.18
C GLU A 19 0.51 -31.97 3.35
N GLY A 20 1.57 -31.18 3.09
CA GLY A 20 2.47 -30.65 4.12
C GLY A 20 1.84 -29.61 5.05
N ALA A 21 0.63 -29.13 4.74
CA ALA A 21 -0.13 -28.20 5.55
C ALA A 21 -1.58 -28.73 5.77
N PRO A 22 -1.80 -29.67 6.70
CA PRO A 22 -3.10 -30.33 6.91
C PRO A 22 -4.27 -29.38 7.21
N VAL A 23 -3.98 -28.15 7.63
CA VAL A 23 -4.97 -27.10 7.82
C VAL A 23 -5.70 -26.73 6.52
N THR A 24 -5.05 -26.87 5.36
CA THR A 24 -5.62 -26.58 4.04
C THR A 24 -6.71 -27.58 3.66
N ALA A 25 -6.51 -28.86 3.98
CA ALA A 25 -7.53 -29.90 3.82
C ALA A 25 -8.74 -29.69 4.77
N ARG A 26 -8.46 -29.24 6.00
CA ARG A 26 -9.49 -28.99 7.03
C ARG A 26 -10.28 -27.70 6.78
N ARG A 27 -9.72 -26.76 6.01
CA ARG A 27 -10.31 -25.44 5.71
C ARG A 27 -10.32 -25.23 4.19
N PRO A 28 -11.22 -25.93 3.47
CA PRO A 28 -11.24 -25.88 2.02
C PRO A 28 -11.50 -24.45 1.52
N VAL A 29 -10.71 -24.02 0.55
CA VAL A 29 -10.93 -22.75 -0.16
C VAL A 29 -12.22 -22.87 -0.97
N ARG A 30 -13.07 -21.86 -0.91
CA ARG A 30 -14.32 -21.83 -1.70
C ARG A 30 -14.00 -21.79 -3.19
N ALA A 31 -14.68 -22.62 -3.97
CA ALA A 31 -14.50 -22.73 -5.43
C ALA A 31 -15.57 -21.98 -6.24
N ASP A 32 -16.45 -21.22 -5.57
CA ASP A 32 -17.61 -20.55 -6.18
C ASP A 32 -17.55 -19.03 -6.12
N LEU A 33 -16.36 -18.44 -5.91
CA LEU A 33 -16.19 -16.99 -5.77
C LEU A 33 -16.62 -16.22 -7.02
N GLU A 34 -16.40 -16.76 -8.21
CA GLU A 34 -16.74 -16.13 -9.50
C GLU A 34 -18.25 -15.87 -9.63
N LYS A 35 -19.08 -16.65 -8.92
CA LYS A 35 -20.54 -16.47 -8.94
C LYS A 35 -20.99 -15.20 -8.20
N ARG A 36 -20.15 -14.66 -7.33
CA ARG A 36 -20.51 -13.56 -6.42
C ARG A 36 -19.59 -12.35 -6.54
N ILE A 37 -18.32 -12.55 -6.86
CA ILE A 37 -17.32 -11.50 -6.99
C ILE A 37 -16.86 -11.47 -8.46
N PRO A 38 -17.05 -10.34 -9.18
CA PRO A 38 -16.53 -10.23 -10.54
C PRO A 38 -14.99 -10.20 -10.48
N LYS A 39 -14.37 -11.10 -11.26
CA LYS A 39 -12.91 -11.33 -11.34
C LYS A 39 -12.26 -11.47 -9.94
N PRO A 40 -12.52 -12.57 -9.20
CA PRO A 40 -12.01 -12.76 -7.85
C PRO A 40 -10.49 -12.73 -7.74
N TYR A 41 -9.81 -13.14 -8.81
CA TYR A 41 -8.35 -13.11 -8.96
C TYR A 41 -7.78 -11.71 -9.20
N LEU A 42 -8.62 -10.71 -9.50
CA LEU A 42 -8.17 -9.35 -9.75
C LEU A 42 -8.10 -8.57 -8.43
N ALA A 43 -6.89 -8.28 -7.98
CA ALA A 43 -6.66 -7.40 -6.85
C ALA A 43 -7.23 -6.00 -7.13
N ARG A 44 -7.99 -5.46 -6.18
CA ARG A 44 -8.64 -4.15 -6.28
C ARG A 44 -7.92 -3.13 -5.41
N ALA A 45 -7.69 -1.93 -5.95
CA ALA A 45 -6.96 -0.88 -5.25
C ALA A 45 -7.76 -0.23 -4.12
N LEU A 46 -9.04 0.04 -4.36
CA LEU A 46 -9.87 0.92 -3.51
C LEU A 46 -10.74 0.17 -2.50
N VAL A 47 -10.95 -1.12 -2.70
CA VAL A 47 -11.96 -1.90 -1.98
C VAL A 47 -11.47 -3.33 -1.83
N ALA A 48 -11.61 -3.90 -0.63
CA ALA A 48 -11.47 -5.33 -0.40
C ALA A 48 -12.87 -6.00 -0.47
N PRO A 49 -13.22 -6.69 -1.57
CA PRO A 49 -14.51 -7.36 -1.69
C PRO A 49 -14.53 -8.69 -0.93
N ASP A 50 -15.69 -9.04 -0.40
CA ASP A 50 -15.95 -10.36 0.16
C ASP A 50 -17.26 -10.95 -0.40
N VAL A 51 -17.56 -12.20 -0.03
CA VAL A 51 -18.71 -12.96 -0.53
C VAL A 51 -20.06 -12.32 -0.15
N TYR A 52 -20.12 -11.62 0.97
CA TYR A 52 -21.27 -10.91 1.50
C TYR A 52 -21.25 -9.43 1.09
N HIS A 53 -20.07 -8.86 0.85
CA HIS A 53 -19.84 -7.48 0.41
C HIS A 53 -19.00 -7.43 -0.88
N PRO A 54 -19.57 -7.79 -2.05
CA PRO A 54 -18.82 -7.84 -3.32
C PRO A 54 -18.36 -6.45 -3.82
N GLY A 55 -18.95 -5.38 -3.28
CA GLY A 55 -18.55 -3.99 -3.50
C GLY A 55 -17.75 -3.38 -2.35
N GLY A 56 -17.27 -4.18 -1.40
CA GLY A 56 -16.64 -3.73 -0.15
C GLY A 56 -17.63 -3.55 0.98
N SER A 57 -17.16 -3.72 2.22
CA SER A 57 -17.98 -3.41 3.40
C SER A 57 -18.35 -1.93 3.40
N LYS A 58 -19.66 -1.66 3.41
CA LYS A 58 -20.24 -0.31 3.56
C LYS A 58 -20.67 -0.03 4.99
N GLU A 59 -20.57 -1.03 5.87
CA GLU A 59 -20.86 -0.86 7.29
C GLU A 59 -19.94 0.22 7.85
N GLY A 60 -20.49 1.26 8.50
CA GLY A 60 -19.71 2.41 8.99
C GLY A 60 -19.55 3.58 8.02
N GLY A 61 -20.18 3.57 6.84
CA GLY A 61 -20.19 4.73 5.93
C GLY A 61 -18.84 5.00 5.24
N HIS A 62 -17.99 3.97 5.12
CA HIS A 62 -16.66 4.08 4.54
C HIS A 62 -16.71 4.56 3.08
N GLN A 63 -16.20 5.76 2.84
CA GLN A 63 -15.88 6.26 1.52
C GLN A 63 -14.39 6.00 1.28
N HIS A 64 -14.05 5.34 0.18
CA HIS A 64 -12.66 5.00 -0.15
C HIS A 64 -11.79 6.25 -0.39
N ARG A 65 -12.38 7.44 -0.64
CA ARG A 65 -11.69 8.73 -0.85
C ARG A 65 -10.50 8.66 -1.83
N GLN A 66 -10.58 7.77 -2.83
CA GLN A 66 -9.50 7.46 -3.77
C GLN A 66 -8.17 7.03 -3.11
N ARG A 67 -8.23 6.51 -1.88
CA ARG A 67 -7.11 5.93 -1.15
C ARG A 67 -7.07 4.42 -1.38
N SER A 68 -5.86 3.86 -1.44
CA SER A 68 -5.70 2.40 -1.49
C SER A 68 -6.23 1.73 -0.22
N VAL A 69 -6.51 0.43 -0.25
CA VAL A 69 -6.94 -0.32 0.95
C VAL A 69 -5.93 -0.18 2.09
N LEU A 70 -4.63 -0.18 1.80
CA LEU A 70 -3.58 0.04 2.80
C LEU A 70 -3.64 1.46 3.38
N GLN A 71 -3.83 2.47 2.54
CA GLN A 71 -4.01 3.85 3.00
C GLN A 71 -5.28 4.02 3.82
N GLN A 72 -6.36 3.32 3.49
CA GLN A 72 -7.60 3.32 4.29
C GLN A 72 -7.39 2.64 5.65
N HIS A 73 -6.64 1.55 5.71
CA HIS A 73 -6.27 0.89 6.97
C HIS A 73 -5.47 1.83 7.88
N VAL A 74 -4.48 2.51 7.31
CA VAL A 74 -3.61 3.41 8.07
C VAL A 74 -4.31 4.71 8.44
N ALA A 75 -5.22 5.22 7.60
CA ALA A 75 -6.03 6.40 7.88
C ALA A 75 -6.94 6.27 9.12
N PHE A 76 -7.13 5.07 9.69
CA PHE A 76 -7.78 4.90 10.99
C PHE A 76 -7.01 5.58 12.13
N PHE A 77 -5.67 5.61 12.03
CA PHE A 77 -4.79 6.17 13.05
C PHE A 77 -4.46 7.65 12.84
N ASP A 78 -4.90 8.25 11.73
CA ASP A 78 -4.79 9.67 11.39
C ASP A 78 -6.01 10.39 11.94
N MET A 79 -5.89 10.90 13.18
CA MET A 79 -7.04 11.35 13.97
C MET A 79 -7.48 12.76 13.58
N ASP A 80 -6.55 13.60 13.17
CA ASP A 80 -6.83 14.95 12.69
C ASP A 80 -7.04 15.01 11.15
N GLY A 81 -6.66 13.95 10.43
CA GLY A 81 -6.93 13.80 9.00
C GLY A 81 -5.95 14.56 8.12
N ASP A 82 -4.80 14.98 8.65
CA ASP A 82 -3.81 15.78 7.92
C ASP A 82 -2.91 14.93 6.99
N GLY A 83 -3.01 13.60 7.09
CA GLY A 83 -2.25 12.64 6.29
C GLY A 83 -0.89 12.25 6.88
N VAL A 84 -0.59 12.70 8.09
CA VAL A 84 0.62 12.41 8.85
C VAL A 84 0.24 11.80 10.18
N ILE A 85 0.69 10.58 10.44
CA ILE A 85 0.42 9.93 11.72
C ILE A 85 1.61 10.15 12.65
N TYR A 86 1.32 10.58 13.86
CA TYR A 86 2.29 10.71 14.93
C TYR A 86 2.14 9.65 16.02
N PRO A 87 3.21 9.40 16.83
CA PRO A 87 3.19 8.33 17.84
C PRO A 87 2.02 8.43 18.83
N TRP A 88 1.58 9.64 19.17
CA TRP A 88 0.46 9.84 20.09
C TRP A 88 -0.90 9.48 19.47
N GLU A 89 -1.08 9.62 18.17
CA GLU A 89 -2.31 9.23 17.48
C GLU A 89 -2.38 7.70 17.32
N THR A 90 -1.25 7.07 16.97
CA THR A 90 -1.13 5.61 16.99
C THR A 90 -1.43 5.07 18.38
N TYR A 91 -0.90 5.69 19.44
CA TYR A 91 -1.24 5.34 20.81
C TYR A 91 -2.75 5.46 21.07
N GLN A 92 -3.37 6.60 20.74
CA GLN A 92 -4.80 6.79 20.94
C GLN A 92 -5.64 5.78 20.14
N GLY A 93 -5.25 5.46 18.91
CA GLY A 93 -5.94 4.48 18.06
C GLY A 93 -5.83 3.07 18.64
N LEU A 94 -4.66 2.66 19.13
CA LEU A 94 -4.49 1.38 19.83
C LEU A 94 -5.31 1.32 21.12
N ARG A 95 -5.40 2.44 21.86
CA ARG A 95 -6.25 2.55 23.04
C ARG A 95 -7.74 2.44 22.68
N ALA A 96 -8.17 3.03 21.57
CA ALA A 96 -9.53 2.92 21.05
C ALA A 96 -9.86 1.47 20.61
N LEU A 97 -8.87 0.72 20.14
CA LEU A 97 -8.99 -0.72 19.82
C LEU A 97 -8.96 -1.63 21.07
N GLY A 98 -8.79 -1.07 22.28
CA GLY A 98 -8.82 -1.81 23.53
C GLY A 98 -7.47 -2.35 24.02
N PHE A 99 -6.34 -1.97 23.39
CA PHE A 99 -5.01 -2.39 23.85
C PHE A 99 -4.63 -1.76 25.19
N ASN A 100 -3.84 -2.48 25.99
CA ASN A 100 -3.30 -1.98 27.27
C ASN A 100 -2.36 -0.78 27.03
N MET A 101 -2.28 0.15 27.99
CA MET A 101 -1.43 1.34 27.94
C MET A 101 0.03 1.02 27.63
N ILE A 102 0.64 0.07 28.35
CA ILE A 102 2.06 -0.26 28.18
C ILE A 102 2.30 -0.83 26.78
N VAL A 103 1.44 -1.76 26.36
CA VAL A 103 1.52 -2.38 25.04
C VAL A 103 1.34 -1.33 23.93
N SER A 104 0.40 -0.41 24.10
CA SER A 104 0.13 0.66 23.13
C SER A 104 1.34 1.59 22.95
N ILE A 105 2.03 1.93 24.04
CA ILE A 105 3.25 2.75 23.98
C ILE A 105 4.37 2.02 23.24
N LEU A 106 4.61 0.75 23.57
CA LEU A 106 5.67 -0.04 22.94
C LEU A 106 5.42 -0.24 21.44
N ILE A 107 4.17 -0.52 21.06
CA ILE A 107 3.77 -0.66 19.65
C ILE A 107 3.92 0.68 18.93
N ALA A 108 3.45 1.79 19.50
CA ALA A 108 3.58 3.11 18.88
C ALA A 108 5.05 3.47 18.64
N ILE A 109 5.94 3.25 19.62
CA ILE A 109 7.38 3.49 19.43
C ILE A 109 7.96 2.59 18.34
N GLY A 110 7.65 1.29 18.37
CA GLY A 110 8.17 0.31 17.40
C GLY A 110 7.74 0.62 15.97
N ILE A 111 6.45 0.88 15.74
CA ILE A 111 5.88 1.23 14.43
C ILE A 111 6.51 2.53 13.92
N HIS A 112 6.58 3.57 14.74
CA HIS A 112 7.09 4.86 14.28
C HIS A 112 8.60 4.84 14.03
N THR A 113 9.36 4.10 14.84
CA THR A 113 10.81 3.95 14.63
C THR A 113 11.12 3.24 13.31
N THR A 114 10.32 2.24 12.93
CA THR A 114 10.52 1.50 11.67
C THR A 114 9.93 2.21 10.47
N LEU A 115 8.68 2.69 10.55
CA LEU A 115 7.96 3.22 9.40
C LEU A 115 8.28 4.68 9.07
N SER A 116 8.71 5.49 10.05
CA SER A 116 8.98 6.91 9.80
C SER A 116 10.07 7.11 8.74
N TYR A 117 11.15 6.33 8.80
CA TYR A 117 12.21 6.41 7.79
C TYR A 117 11.75 5.89 6.42
N THR A 118 10.98 4.79 6.38
CA THR A 118 10.52 4.20 5.11
C THR A 118 9.55 5.08 4.33
N THR A 119 8.77 5.89 5.05
CA THR A 119 7.76 6.80 4.47
C THR A 119 8.30 8.22 4.28
N LEU A 120 9.53 8.51 4.71
CA LEU A 120 10.17 9.80 4.51
C LEU A 120 10.39 10.08 3.02
N HIS A 121 9.92 11.23 2.55
CA HIS A 121 10.09 11.67 1.18
C HIS A 121 11.41 12.44 1.01
N VAL A 122 12.33 11.95 0.19
CA VAL A 122 13.52 12.73 -0.23
C VAL A 122 13.25 13.27 -1.62
N SER A 123 12.68 14.47 -1.72
CA SER A 123 12.54 15.17 -3.00
C SER A 123 13.86 15.84 -3.35
N LEU A 124 14.66 15.21 -4.20
CA LEU A 124 15.75 15.87 -4.92
C LEU A 124 15.19 16.59 -6.15
N GLU A 125 14.32 17.59 -5.94
CA GLU A 125 14.09 18.60 -6.97
C GLU A 125 15.35 19.48 -7.03
N MET A 126 16.40 19.00 -7.70
CA MET A 126 17.47 19.87 -8.15
C MET A 126 16.82 20.92 -9.04
N VAL A 127 16.79 22.15 -8.57
CA VAL A 127 16.45 23.36 -9.33
C VAL A 127 17.15 23.28 -10.69
N ARG A 128 16.44 22.78 -11.73
CA ARG A 128 16.93 22.80 -13.09
C ARG A 128 16.73 24.21 -13.60
N ILE A 129 17.71 25.08 -13.33
CA ILE A 129 17.78 26.39 -13.98
C ILE A 129 17.88 26.13 -15.48
N ASN A 130 16.78 26.36 -16.21
CA ASN A 130 16.78 26.33 -17.66
C ASN A 130 17.43 27.63 -18.14
N SER A 131 18.72 27.56 -18.51
CA SER A 131 19.58 28.70 -18.89
C SER A 131 19.17 29.44 -20.17
N ARG A 132 17.88 29.53 -20.52
CA ARG A 132 17.44 30.02 -21.83
C ARG A 132 16.68 31.35 -21.87
N ASN A 133 16.27 31.93 -20.75
CA ASN A 133 15.57 33.22 -20.77
C ASN A 133 16.25 34.27 -19.88
N ILE A 134 17.52 34.53 -20.13
CA ILE A 134 18.10 35.84 -19.87
C ILE A 134 18.30 36.43 -21.25
N LEU A 135 17.37 37.28 -21.71
CA LEU A 135 17.65 38.47 -22.52
C LEU A 135 16.35 39.19 -22.94
N HIS A 136 16.36 40.49 -22.70
CA HIS A 136 15.51 41.58 -23.20
C HIS A 136 14.16 41.92 -22.51
N GLY A 137 14.20 43.01 -21.72
CA GLY A 137 13.16 44.04 -21.73
C GLY A 137 12.49 44.37 -20.37
N PRO A 138 12.28 45.65 -20.02
CA PRO A 138 11.57 46.03 -18.81
C PRO A 138 10.07 45.98 -19.06
N ARG A 139 9.43 44.87 -18.67
CA ARG A 139 7.98 44.84 -18.45
C ARG A 139 7.70 44.25 -17.08
N LEU A 140 7.04 45.04 -16.24
CA LEU A 140 6.48 44.62 -14.96
C LEU A 140 5.49 43.48 -15.23
N ILE A 141 5.93 42.23 -15.02
CA ILE A 141 5.06 41.05 -15.05
C ILE A 141 4.57 40.82 -13.63
N GLN A 142 3.28 41.04 -13.43
CA GLN A 142 2.58 40.75 -12.19
C GLN A 142 2.40 39.24 -12.09
N PHE A 143 3.15 38.58 -11.21
CA PHE A 143 2.98 37.15 -10.94
C PHE A 143 1.71 36.93 -10.11
N PRO A 144 0.81 35.99 -10.49
CA PRO A 144 -0.27 35.60 -9.60
C PRO A 144 0.36 34.98 -8.35
N VAL A 145 -0.01 35.51 -7.19
CA VAL A 145 0.39 34.98 -5.88
C VAL A 145 -0.40 33.69 -5.65
N VAL A 146 0.02 32.61 -6.32
CA VAL A 146 -0.40 31.26 -5.92
C VAL A 146 0.30 31.03 -4.58
N PRO A 147 -0.41 30.75 -3.47
CA PRO A 147 0.27 30.37 -2.24
C PRO A 147 1.05 29.09 -2.53
N ILE A 148 2.37 29.24 -2.67
CA ILE A 148 3.27 28.10 -2.76
C ILE A 148 3.26 27.48 -1.36
N VAL A 149 2.43 26.45 -1.17
CA VAL A 149 2.55 25.55 -0.02
C VAL A 149 3.81 24.73 -0.29
N PHE A 150 4.95 25.25 0.12
CA PHE A 150 6.20 24.51 0.11
C PHE A 150 6.08 23.34 1.11
N ARG A 151 5.73 22.13 0.63
CA ARG A 151 5.95 20.90 1.40
C ARG A 151 7.46 20.61 1.39
N THR A 152 8.24 21.34 2.18
CA THR A 152 9.68 21.05 2.34
C THR A 152 9.84 19.85 3.24
N GLN A 153 10.03 18.66 2.65
CA GLN A 153 10.49 17.51 3.40
C GLN A 153 12.02 17.58 3.52
N SER A 154 12.50 17.94 4.71
CA SER A 154 13.92 18.01 5.02
C SER A 154 14.56 16.61 5.03
N TRP A 155 15.84 16.52 4.64
CA TRP A 155 16.66 15.30 4.77
C TRP A 155 16.85 14.84 6.24
N VAL A 156 16.54 15.71 7.20
CA VAL A 156 16.59 15.41 8.63
C VAL A 156 15.29 14.72 9.06
N PRO A 157 15.33 13.47 9.56
CA PRO A 157 14.14 12.84 10.13
C PRO A 157 13.65 13.67 11.31
N SER A 158 12.36 14.03 11.30
CA SER A 158 11.75 14.71 12.44
C SER A 158 11.87 13.82 13.68
N LEU A 159 12.30 14.41 14.81
CA LEU A 159 12.38 13.71 16.10
C LEU A 159 11.02 13.20 16.59
N LEU A 160 9.93 13.66 15.98
CA LEU A 160 8.57 13.21 16.25
C LEU A 160 8.21 11.92 15.49
N PHE A 161 9.13 11.34 14.70
CA PHE A 161 8.95 10.12 13.93
C PHE A 161 7.60 10.04 13.18
N PRO A 162 7.27 11.02 12.32
CA PRO A 162 6.02 11.01 11.57
C PRO A 162 5.97 9.86 10.57
N ILE A 163 4.78 9.32 10.34
CA ILE A 163 4.49 8.36 9.27
C ILE A 163 3.64 9.05 8.21
N TYR A 164 4.11 9.06 6.97
CA TYR A 164 3.40 9.71 5.87
C TYR A 164 2.49 8.72 5.14
N ILE A 165 1.17 8.94 5.18
CA ILE A 165 0.17 8.04 4.57
C ILE A 165 0.35 7.96 3.05
N ASP A 166 0.71 9.05 2.39
CA ASP A 166 0.95 9.09 0.94
C ASP A 166 2.00 8.05 0.50
N ASN A 167 3.03 7.88 1.33
CA ASN A 167 4.19 7.05 1.05
C ASN A 167 4.14 5.68 1.74
N ILE A 168 3.04 5.31 2.38
CA ILE A 168 2.93 4.05 3.12
C ILE A 168 3.11 2.81 2.23
N HIS A 169 2.91 2.95 0.93
CA HIS A 169 3.19 1.90 -0.06
C HIS A 169 4.68 1.48 -0.10
N ARG A 170 5.59 2.31 0.43
CA ARG A 170 7.03 2.00 0.55
C ARG A 170 7.32 1.06 1.72
N ALA A 171 6.41 0.96 2.69
CA ALA A 171 6.54 0.11 3.88
C ALA A 171 6.13 -1.36 3.63
N LYS A 172 5.92 -1.74 2.37
CA LYS A 172 5.53 -3.10 1.98
C LYS A 172 6.62 -4.12 2.27
N HIS A 173 6.22 -5.33 2.68
CA HIS A 173 7.12 -6.45 2.95
C HIS A 173 6.74 -7.69 2.12
N GLY A 174 7.65 -8.65 2.02
CA GLY A 174 7.58 -9.76 1.03
C GLY A 174 6.37 -10.70 1.12
N SER A 175 5.46 -10.55 2.10
CA SER A 175 4.21 -11.32 2.18
C SER A 175 3.02 -10.62 1.53
N ASP A 176 3.19 -9.40 1.03
CA ASP A 176 2.15 -8.71 0.26
C ASP A 176 1.98 -9.38 -1.11
N THR A 177 0.77 -9.32 -1.67
CA THR A 177 0.35 -9.99 -2.93
C THR A 177 1.16 -9.57 -4.19
N ALA A 178 2.25 -8.81 -4.04
CA ALA A 178 3.12 -8.26 -5.09
C ALA A 178 2.38 -7.48 -6.19
N THR A 179 1.12 -7.09 -5.95
CA THR A 179 0.28 -6.39 -6.91
C THR A 179 0.82 -5.00 -7.23
N TYR A 180 1.50 -4.37 -6.27
CA TYR A 180 2.13 -3.06 -6.41
C TYR A 180 3.58 -3.12 -5.92
N ASP A 181 4.50 -2.42 -6.59
CA ASP A 181 5.90 -2.30 -6.17
C ASP A 181 6.07 -1.27 -5.02
N SER A 182 7.30 -1.11 -4.54
CA SER A 182 7.65 -0.13 -3.49
C SER A 182 7.49 1.33 -3.95
N GLU A 183 7.27 1.56 -5.24
CA GLU A 183 7.01 2.87 -5.84
C GLU A 183 5.50 3.08 -6.11
N GLY A 184 4.65 2.15 -5.67
CA GLY A 184 3.21 2.23 -5.79
C GLY A 184 2.66 1.93 -7.19
N ARG A 185 3.48 1.42 -8.12
CA ARG A 185 3.06 1.06 -9.48
C ARG A 185 2.49 -0.35 -9.53
N TYR A 186 1.45 -0.54 -10.33
CA TYR A 186 0.85 -1.86 -10.53
C TYR A 186 1.82 -2.78 -11.29
N VAL A 187 2.11 -3.95 -10.74
CA VAL A 187 2.99 -4.93 -11.35
C VAL A 187 2.14 -5.83 -12.25
N THR A 188 2.26 -5.62 -13.57
CA THR A 188 1.50 -6.38 -14.58
C THR A 188 2.05 -7.78 -14.85
N ASP A 189 3.29 -8.06 -14.43
CA ASP A 189 4.06 -9.26 -14.78
C ASP A 189 3.85 -10.46 -13.82
N GLN A 190 2.68 -10.56 -13.20
CA GLN A 190 2.34 -11.72 -12.34
C GLN A 190 2.01 -12.99 -13.15
N THR A 191 2.05 -12.91 -14.48
CA THR A 191 1.60 -13.97 -15.39
C THR A 191 2.74 -14.79 -16.02
N LEU A 192 4.00 -14.42 -15.81
CA LEU A 192 5.13 -15.16 -16.39
C LEU A 192 5.93 -15.89 -15.30
N PRO A 193 6.01 -17.23 -15.35
CA PRO A 193 6.86 -17.98 -14.42
C PRO A 193 8.32 -17.54 -14.58
N SER A 194 9.03 -17.45 -13.45
CA SER A 194 10.43 -17.02 -13.34
C SER A 194 11.39 -17.78 -14.29
N SER A 195 10.98 -18.96 -14.76
CA SER A 195 11.70 -19.76 -15.77
C SER A 195 11.87 -19.08 -17.14
N ALA A 196 11.14 -18.00 -17.45
CA ALA A 196 11.25 -17.30 -18.73
C ALA A 196 12.27 -16.15 -18.74
N LYS A 197 12.94 -15.85 -17.61
CA LYS A 197 13.82 -14.67 -17.49
C LYS A 197 15.32 -14.94 -17.68
N ASN A 198 15.74 -16.20 -17.80
CA ASN A 198 17.14 -16.61 -18.00
C ASN A 198 17.35 -17.33 -19.35
N GLY A 199 16.96 -16.70 -20.45
CA GLY A 199 17.01 -17.34 -21.77
C GLY A 199 17.20 -16.38 -22.96
N LEU A 200 17.97 -15.31 -22.77
CA LEU A 200 18.52 -14.47 -23.84
C LEU A 200 19.99 -14.16 -23.55
#